data_AF-A0A963RW51-F1
#
_entry.id   AF-A0A963RW51-F1
#
_cell.length_a   1.000
_cell.length_b   1.000
_cell.length_c   1.000
_cell.angle_alpha   90.00
_cell.angle_beta   90.00
_cell.angle_gamma   90.00
#
_symmetry.space_group_name_H-M   'P 1'
#
loop_
_entity.id
_entity.type
_entity.pdbx_description
1 polymer ?
#
loop_
_entity_poly.entity_id
_entity_poly.type
_entity_poly.pdbx_seq_one_letter_code
_entity_poly.pdbx_strand_id
1 'polypeptide(L)' 'RQGFINGDISTVMSPRTVITWAQNTEIFKDPGFAFRLTFLNKCDETERMLVAEYYQRVFGTDLPESAVAKA' A
#
# COMPACT_ATOMS: atom_id res chain seq x y z
N ARG A 1 8.56 -3.82 9.01
CA ARG A 1 8.19 -4.86 10.01
C ARG A 1 8.00 -4.27 11.41
N GLN A 2 8.76 -3.25 11.81
CA GLN A 2 8.59 -2.62 13.13
C GLN A 2 7.16 -2.15 13.40
N GLY A 3 6.49 -1.49 12.45
CA GLY A 3 5.10 -1.06 12.61
C GLY A 3 4.11 -2.18 12.91
N PHE A 4 4.31 -3.37 12.33
CA PHE A 4 3.46 -4.54 12.66
C PHE A 4 3.74 -5.06 14.07
N ILE A 5 5.01 -5.09 14.48
CA ILE A 5 5.42 -5.53 15.82
C ILE A 5 4.92 -4.56 16.90
N ASN A 6 4.90 -3.26 16.59
CA ASN A 6 4.41 -2.21 17.49
C ASN A 6 2.88 -2.11 17.54
N GLY A 7 2.16 -2.79 16.64
CA GLY A 7 0.70 -2.71 16.53
C GLY A 7 0.20 -1.48 15.75
N ASP A 8 1.08 -0.76 15.05
CA ASP A 8 0.71 0.41 14.24
C ASP A 8 -0.02 -0.01 12.95
N ILE A 9 0.24 -1.22 12.44
CA ILE A 9 -0.45 -1.83 11.31
C ILE A 9 -0.86 -3.26 11.66
N SER A 10 -2.09 -3.63 11.30
CA SER A 10 -2.69 -4.94 11.58
C SER A 10 -2.25 -6.04 10.62
N THR A 11 -1.71 -5.69 9.45
CA THR A 11 -1.37 -6.64 8.39
C THR A 11 -0.10 -6.28 7.65
N VAL A 12 0.57 -7.30 7.09
CA VAL A 12 1.74 -7.15 6.22
C VAL A 12 1.49 -7.87 4.89
N MET A 13 2.18 -7.45 3.84
CA MET A 13 2.14 -8.16 2.57
C MET A 13 2.74 -9.56 2.71
N SER A 14 1.96 -10.57 2.35
CA SER A 14 2.48 -11.93 2.15
C SER A 14 3.39 -11.98 0.91
N PRO A 15 4.26 -13.00 0.75
CA PRO A 15 5.03 -13.18 -0.48
C PRO A 15 4.15 -13.20 -1.74
N ARG A 16 2.95 -13.79 -1.65
CA ARG A 16 1.97 -13.79 -2.75
C ARG A 16 1.52 -12.37 -3.10
N THR A 17 1.20 -11.56 -2.10
CA THR A 17 0.80 -10.16 -2.28
C THR A 17 1.91 -9.35 -2.97
N VAL A 18 3.17 -9.58 -2.59
CA VAL A 18 4.33 -8.94 -3.22
C VAL A 18 4.46 -9.32 -4.70
N ILE A 19 4.29 -10.60 -5.05
CA ILE A 19 4.32 -11.07 -6.44
C ILE A 19 3.18 -10.42 -7.25
N THR A 20 1.97 -10.38 -6.70
CA THR A 20 0.83 -9.71 -7.36
C THR A 20 1.10 -8.22 -7.57
N TRP A 21 1.74 -7.55 -6.62
CA TRP A 21 2.09 -6.13 -6.78
C TRP A 21 3.10 -5.94 -7.91
N ALA A 22 4.13 -6.80 -8.01
CA ALA A 22 5.09 -6.75 -9.11
C ALA A 22 4.41 -6.95 -10.48
N GLN A 23 3.53 -7.95 -10.59
CA GLN A 23 2.76 -8.21 -11.82
C GLN A 23 1.87 -7.02 -12.20
N ASN A 24 1.16 -6.43 -11.24
CA ASN A 24 0.34 -5.25 -11.48
C ASN A 24 1.20 -4.04 -11.89
N THR A 25 2.39 -3.90 -11.32
CA THR A 25 3.33 -2.85 -11.70
C THR A 25 3.79 -3.02 -13.16
N GLU A 26 4.02 -4.25 -13.60
CA GLU A 26 4.34 -4.54 -15.01
C GLU A 26 3.17 -4.26 -15.96
N ILE A 27 1.93 -4.47 -15.53
CA ILE A 27 0.73 -4.22 -16.34
C ILE A 27 0.43 -2.73 -16.44
N PHE A 28 0.34 -2.03 -15.31
CA PHE A 28 -0.10 -0.63 -15.26
C PHE A 28 1.04 0.37 -15.49
N LYS A 29 2.29 -0.07 -15.40
CA LYS A 29 3.49 0.79 -15.46
C LYS A 29 3.48 1.92 -14.42
N ASP A 30 2.74 1.73 -13.33
CA ASP A 30 2.64 2.64 -12.20
C ASP A 30 2.71 1.84 -10.88
N PRO A 31 3.87 1.85 -10.19
CA PRO A 31 4.04 1.13 -8.94
C PRO A 31 3.13 1.62 -7.82
N GLY A 32 2.79 2.90 -7.79
CA GLY A 32 1.96 3.52 -6.76
C GLY A 32 0.49 3.11 -6.93
N PHE A 33 -0.02 3.20 -8.15
CA PHE A 33 -1.35 2.68 -8.48
C PHE A 33 -1.46 1.17 -8.23
N ALA A 34 -0.46 0.39 -8.67
CA ALA A 34 -0.42 -1.04 -8.43
C ALA A 34 -0.39 -1.39 -6.93
N PHE A 35 0.36 -0.63 -6.12
CA PHE A 35 0.43 -0.81 -4.67
C PHE A 35 -0.94 -0.56 -4.03
N ARG A 36 -1.63 0.51 -4.46
CA ARG A 36 -2.95 0.87 -3.95
C ARG A 36 -3.97 -0.24 -4.17
N LEU A 37 -4.03 -0.77 -5.40
CA LEU A 37 -4.93 -1.88 -5.76
C LEU A 37 -4.60 -3.17 -5.00
N THR A 38 -3.30 -3.44 -4.82
CA THR A 38 -2.85 -4.74 -4.30
C THR A 38 -2.94 -4.83 -2.78
N PHE A 39 -2.60 -3.73 -2.08
CA PHE A 39 -2.43 -3.71 -0.63
C PHE A 39 -3.18 -2.56 0.05
N LEU A 40 -2.89 -1.29 -0.27
CA LEU A 40 -3.40 -0.14 0.50
C LEU A 40 -4.93 -0.13 0.63
N ASN A 41 -5.66 -0.37 -0.46
CA ASN A 41 -7.13 -0.35 -0.46
C ASN A 41 -7.75 -1.48 0.39
N LYS A 42 -6.97 -2.50 0.73
CA LYS A 42 -7.41 -3.64 1.56
C LYS A 42 -7.05 -3.46 3.03
N CYS A 43 -6.23 -2.46 3.37
CA CYS A 43 -5.95 -2.09 4.75
C CYS A 43 -7.18 -1.44 5.39
N ASP A 44 -7.23 -1.54 6.73
CA ASP A 44 -8.18 -0.78 7.54
C ASP A 44 -8.03 0.72 7.25
N GLU A 45 -9.14 1.43 7.17
CA GLU A 45 -9.16 2.86 6.84
C GLU A 45 -8.33 3.71 7.79
N THR A 46 -8.31 3.33 9.08
CA THR A 46 -7.55 4.01 10.13
C THR A 46 -6.03 3.86 9.92
N GLU A 47 -5.60 2.79 9.26
CA GLU A 47 -4.18 2.47 9.02
C GLU A 47 -3.67 2.98 7.66
N ARG A 48 -4.58 3.29 6.71
CA ARG A 48 -4.19 3.67 5.34
C ARG A 48 -3.25 4.87 5.27
N MET A 49 -3.45 5.88 6.11
CA MET A 49 -2.56 7.04 6.14
C MET A 49 -1.14 6.64 6.55
N LEU A 50 -1.01 5.79 7.56
CA LEU A 50 0.29 5.32 8.02
C LEU A 50 0.97 4.41 6.97
N VAL A 51 0.22 3.53 6.32
CA VAL A 51 0.75 2.68 5.24
C VAL A 51 1.20 3.53 4.04
N ALA A 52 0.48 4.60 3.71
CA ALA A 52 0.88 5.56 2.68
C ALA A 52 2.17 6.31 3.07
N GLU A 53 2.30 6.71 4.33
CA GLU A 53 3.53 7.31 4.87
C GLU A 53 4.72 6.34 4.78
N TYR A 54 4.51 5.05 5.08
CA TYR A 54 5.55 4.04 4.90
C TYR A 54 5.96 3.89 3.44
N TYR A 55 5.01 3.93 2.52
CA TYR A 55 5.31 3.94 1.09
C TYR A 55 6.16 5.16 0.72
N GLN A 56 5.75 6.36 1.16
CA GLN A 56 6.48 7.61 0.90
C GLN A 56 7.91 7.56 1.47
N ARG A 57 8.10 7.05 2.69
CA ARG A 57 9.44 6.95 3.31
C ARG A 57 10.37 6.01 2.55
N VAL A 58 9.84 4.96 1.95
CA VAL A 58 10.63 3.95 1.22
C VAL A 58 10.89 4.36 -0.23
N PHE A 59 9.90 4.95 -0.91
CA PHE A 59 9.95 5.24 -2.34
C PHE A 59 10.09 6.74 -2.67
N GLY A 60 10.07 7.62 -1.67
CA GLY A 60 10.15 9.07 -1.84
C GLY A 60 8.99 9.66 -2.66
N THR A 61 7.87 8.95 -2.76
CA THR A 61 6.75 9.31 -3.62
C THR A 61 5.45 9.21 -2.85
N ASP A 62 4.64 10.27 -2.91
CA ASP A 62 3.29 10.24 -2.34
C ASP A 62 2.36 9.40 -3.20
N LEU A 63 1.50 8.64 -2.54
CA LEU A 63 0.40 7.98 -3.23
C LEU A 63 -0.70 9.03 -3.44
N PRO A 64 -1.11 9.33 -4.70
CA PRO A 64 -2.23 10.23 -4.94
C PRO A 64 -3.44 9.72 -4.15
N GLU A 65 -4.22 10.63 -3.55
CA GLU A 65 -5.23 10.34 -2.52
C GLU A 65 -5.91 8.99 -2.75
N SER A 66 -5.92 8.17 -1.69
CA SER A 66 -6.64 6.91 -1.61
C SER A 66 -8.02 7.08 -2.22
N ALA A 67 -8.22 6.57 -3.44
CA ALA A 67 -9.49 6.67 -4.17
C ALA A 67 -10.51 5.71 -3.56
N VAL A 68 -10.85 5.97 -2.30
CA VAL A 68 -12.25 6.06 -1.94
C VAL A 68 -12.64 7.51 -2.20
N ALA A 69 -12.69 7.88 -3.48
CA ALA A 69 -13.42 9.07 -3.85
C ALA A 69 -14.86 8.85 -3.37
N LYS A 70 -15.36 9.75 -2.53
CA LYS A 70 -16.77 9.78 -2.12
C LYS A 70 -17.65 9.59 -3.36
N ALA A 71 -18.40 8.49 -3.38
CA ALA A 71 -19.63 8.43 -4.16
C ALA A 71 -20.70 9.26 -3.44
#